data_AF-A0AAU3Q9E5-F1
#
_entry.id   AF-A0AAU3Q9E5-F1
#
_cell.length_a   1.000
_cell.length_b   1.000
_cell.length_c   1.000
_cell.angle_alpha   90.00
_cell.angle_beta   90.00
_cell.angle_gamma   90.00
#
_symmetry.space_group_name_H-M   'P 1'
#
loop_
_entity.id
_entity.type
_entity.pdbx_description
1 polymer ?
#
loop_
_entity_poly.entity_id
_entity_poly.type
_entity_poly.pdbx_seq_one_letter_code
_entity_poly.pdbx_strand_id
1 'polypeptide(L)'
;MDLTTCTGEKAELVLWILEAGQVPTPDAVTKAVTGPPMLHASVEGKALILAETKRLTSVIRAEPDGFGELVSEVIALHWARYGVGPTWQETWRSEALTTWWVLADGCVPEFSIARGPMFTILERAGWIAYNRSPHSLCTGRRFHTRFHGDHVSKAPASIVGYLVAHHIGIHRRLHNCSPSWPELAELATDARGLPLFFNAWDAHAQQRWLETQGWIRIEDAELRRGERAKAETRRRAALRKATAASRAA
;
A
#
# COMPACT_ATOMS: atom_id res chain seq x y z
N MET A 1 -33.28 4.73 -11.98
CA MET A 1 -33.99 3.77 -11.14
C MET A 1 -35.45 4.12 -11.23
N ASP A 2 -36.30 3.21 -11.68
CA ASP A 2 -37.72 3.48 -11.80
C ASP A 2 -38.40 3.27 -10.44
N LEU A 3 -38.71 4.38 -9.76
CA LEU A 3 -39.29 4.37 -8.40
C LEU A 3 -40.71 3.79 -8.38
N THR A 4 -41.38 3.69 -9.53
CA THR A 4 -42.74 3.13 -9.64
C THR A 4 -42.80 1.61 -9.51
N THR A 5 -41.64 0.94 -9.51
CA THR A 5 -41.53 -0.53 -9.41
C THR A 5 -40.82 -1.00 -8.12
N CYS A 6 -40.51 -0.07 -7.21
CA CYS A 6 -39.84 -0.38 -5.94
C CYS A 6 -40.86 -0.83 -4.89
N THR A 7 -41.06 -2.14 -4.75
CA THR A 7 -41.91 -2.74 -3.70
C THR A 7 -41.08 -3.57 -2.72
N GLY A 8 -41.52 -3.63 -1.44
CA GLY A 8 -40.93 -4.47 -0.39
C GLY A 8 -39.55 -3.99 0.10
N GLU A 9 -38.65 -4.93 0.39
CA GLU A 9 -37.32 -4.70 0.98
C GLU A 9 -36.47 -3.64 0.23
N LYS A 10 -36.66 -3.50 -1.09
CA LYS A 10 -35.98 -2.47 -1.88
C LYS A 10 -36.47 -1.05 -1.56
N ALA A 11 -37.74 -0.88 -1.25
CA ALA A 11 -38.28 0.41 -0.84
C ALA A 11 -37.76 0.81 0.55
N GLU A 12 -37.70 -0.14 1.48
CA GLU A 12 -37.12 0.06 2.82
C GLU A 12 -35.64 0.45 2.74
N LEU A 13 -34.88 -0.23 1.87
CA LEU A 13 -33.46 0.08 1.66
C LEU A 13 -33.25 1.47 1.03
N VAL A 14 -34.11 1.88 0.10
CA VAL A 14 -34.06 3.22 -0.52
C VAL A 14 -34.44 4.29 0.51
N LEU A 15 -35.45 4.05 1.35
CA LEU A 15 -35.81 4.93 2.45
C LEU A 15 -34.65 5.07 3.46
N TRP A 16 -34.00 3.96 3.82
CA TRP A 16 -32.82 3.98 4.70
C TRP A 16 -31.67 4.82 4.13
N ILE A 17 -31.39 4.72 2.82
CA ILE A 17 -30.36 5.53 2.16
C ILE A 17 -30.71 7.03 2.19
N LEU A 18 -32.00 7.36 2.00
CA LEU A 18 -32.49 8.74 2.05
C LEU A 18 -32.46 9.32 3.47
N GLU A 19 -32.84 8.56 4.49
CA GLU A 19 -32.74 8.93 5.90
C GLU A 19 -31.27 9.16 6.33
N ALA A 20 -30.33 8.42 5.73
CA ALA A 20 -28.91 8.63 5.90
C ALA A 20 -28.35 9.86 5.17
N GLY A 21 -29.20 10.67 4.50
CA GLY A 21 -28.82 11.88 3.77
C GLY A 21 -28.05 11.61 2.48
N GLN A 22 -28.10 10.37 1.96
CA GLN A 22 -27.43 9.97 0.74
C GLN A 22 -28.41 9.90 -0.44
N VAL A 23 -27.90 10.11 -1.64
CA VAL A 23 -28.68 9.92 -2.87
C VAL A 23 -28.71 8.41 -3.19
N PRO A 24 -29.89 7.79 -3.33
CA PRO A 24 -30.05 6.36 -3.61
C PRO A 24 -29.64 6.01 -5.05
N THR A 25 -28.33 6.01 -5.26
CA THR A 25 -27.69 5.55 -6.50
C THR A 25 -27.55 4.02 -6.49
N PRO A 26 -27.46 3.37 -7.66
CA PRO A 26 -27.24 1.92 -7.73
C PRO A 26 -26.02 1.45 -6.93
N ASP A 27 -24.96 2.27 -6.85
CA ASP A 27 -23.76 1.97 -6.07
C ASP A 27 -24.00 2.06 -4.55
N ALA A 28 -24.80 3.04 -4.09
CA ALA A 28 -25.19 3.17 -2.69
C ALA A 28 -26.08 1.99 -2.23
N VAL A 29 -27.01 1.57 -3.08
CA VAL A 29 -27.86 0.39 -2.85
C VAL A 29 -27.01 -0.88 -2.76
N THR A 30 -26.07 -1.06 -3.69
CA THR A 30 -25.18 -2.23 -3.69
C THR A 30 -24.29 -2.27 -2.44
N LYS A 31 -23.77 -1.12 -2.01
CA LYS A 31 -22.99 -0.99 -0.76
C LYS A 31 -23.82 -1.25 0.50
N ALA A 32 -25.08 -0.84 0.51
CA ALA A 32 -25.99 -1.09 1.63
C ALA A 32 -26.36 -2.58 1.78
N VAL A 33 -26.47 -3.31 0.67
CA VAL A 33 -26.73 -4.77 0.67
C VAL A 33 -25.50 -5.61 1.03
N THR A 34 -24.30 -5.15 0.64
CA THR A 34 -23.06 -5.94 0.77
C THR A 34 -22.15 -5.50 1.92
N GLY A 35 -22.39 -4.33 2.50
CA GLY A 35 -21.67 -3.86 3.67
C GLY A 35 -22.28 -4.40 4.97
N PRO A 36 -21.49 -4.60 6.04
CA PRO A 36 -22.08 -4.75 7.37
C PRO A 36 -22.95 -3.53 7.66
N PRO A 37 -24.06 -3.66 8.43
CA PRO A 37 -24.93 -2.55 8.74
C PRO A 37 -24.07 -1.44 9.34
N MET A 38 -23.88 -0.36 8.59
CA MET A 38 -23.19 0.81 9.11
C MET A 38 -24.14 1.41 10.13
N LEU A 39 -23.98 0.96 11.38
CA LEU A 39 -24.54 1.60 12.57
C LEU A 39 -24.38 3.11 12.37
N HIS A 40 -25.51 3.82 12.36
CA HIS A 40 -25.55 5.26 12.45
C HIS A 40 -24.77 5.66 13.69
N ALA A 41 -23.48 5.93 13.51
CA ALA A 41 -22.71 6.59 14.53
C ALA A 41 -23.35 7.98 14.65
N SER A 42 -24.09 8.19 15.74
CA SER A 42 -24.49 9.52 16.21
C SER A 42 -23.27 10.46 16.16
N VAL A 43 -23.47 11.77 16.28
CA VAL A 43 -22.32 12.71 16.39
C VAL A 43 -21.31 12.22 17.44
N GLU A 44 -21.81 11.65 18.53
CA GLU A 44 -21.04 10.98 19.58
C GLU A 44 -20.33 9.70 19.09
N GLY A 45 -21.02 8.82 18.36
CA GLY A 45 -20.40 7.63 17.76
C GLY A 45 -19.26 7.97 16.79
N LYS A 46 -19.41 9.03 15.98
CA LYS A 46 -18.33 9.48 15.07
C LYS A 46 -17.15 10.05 15.85
N ALA A 47 -17.41 10.79 16.92
CA ALA A 47 -16.38 11.30 17.81
C ALA A 47 -15.60 10.16 18.50
N LEU A 48 -16.31 9.11 18.94
CA LEU A 48 -15.70 7.91 19.53
C LEU A 48 -14.81 7.17 18.52
N ILE A 49 -15.28 6.92 17.29
CA ILE A 49 -14.46 6.28 16.24
C ILE A 49 -13.23 7.12 15.92
N LEU A 50 -13.36 8.44 15.84
CA LEU A 50 -12.22 9.33 15.59
C LEU A 50 -11.21 9.32 16.76
N ALA A 51 -11.69 9.35 18.00
CA ALA A 51 -10.86 9.26 19.19
C ALA A 51 -10.09 7.93 19.22
N GLU A 52 -10.78 6.83 18.94
CA GLU A 52 -10.18 5.50 18.85
C GLU A 52 -9.14 5.41 17.72
N THR A 53 -9.48 5.92 16.54
CA THR A 53 -8.55 6.00 15.40
C THR A 53 -7.28 6.78 15.76
N LYS A 54 -7.42 7.92 16.46
CA LYS A 54 -6.28 8.72 16.93
C LYS A 54 -5.45 7.97 17.95
N ARG A 55 -6.10 7.29 18.90
CA ARG A 55 -5.44 6.47 19.93
C ARG A 55 -4.61 5.35 19.30
N LEU A 56 -5.21 4.57 18.40
CA LEU A 56 -4.52 3.50 17.64
C LEU A 56 -3.37 4.04 16.80
N THR A 57 -3.57 5.20 16.15
CA THR A 57 -2.51 5.89 15.43
C THR A 57 -1.33 6.20 16.33
N SER A 58 -1.58 6.66 17.56
CA SER A 58 -0.52 6.96 18.54
C SER A 58 0.21 5.70 19.00
N VAL A 59 -0.50 4.59 19.27
CA VAL A 59 0.10 3.30 19.65
C VAL A 59 1.04 2.80 18.56
N ILE A 60 0.58 2.77 17.30
CA ILE A 60 1.39 2.32 16.16
C ILE A 60 2.60 3.25 15.93
N ARG A 61 2.45 4.57 16.16
CA ARG A 61 3.54 5.54 15.99
C ARG A 61 4.55 5.54 17.12
N ALA A 62 4.20 5.00 18.30
CA ALA A 62 5.14 4.85 19.38
C ALA A 62 6.22 3.80 19.03
N GLU A 63 5.84 2.76 18.30
CA GLU A 63 6.75 1.69 17.89
C GLU A 63 6.49 1.22 16.43
N PRO A 64 6.72 2.10 15.43
CA PRO A 64 6.36 1.80 14.04
C PRO A 64 7.23 0.70 13.44
N ASP A 65 8.44 0.50 13.99
CA ASP A 65 9.41 -0.45 13.47
C ASP A 65 9.19 -1.85 14.02
N GLY A 66 9.00 -1.99 15.34
CA GLY A 66 8.65 -3.29 15.94
C GLY A 66 7.32 -3.82 15.40
N PHE A 67 6.30 -2.95 15.33
CA PHE A 67 5.01 -3.34 14.75
C PHE A 67 5.12 -3.63 13.24
N GLY A 68 5.86 -2.81 12.50
CA GLY A 68 6.06 -3.00 11.07
C GLY A 68 6.80 -4.28 10.72
N GLU A 69 7.83 -4.63 11.50
CA GLU A 69 8.57 -5.88 11.37
C GLU A 69 7.66 -7.09 11.60
N LEU A 70 6.90 -7.09 12.72
CA LEU A 70 5.95 -8.16 13.05
C LEU A 70 4.92 -8.40 11.94
N VAL A 71 4.26 -7.33 11.47
CA VAL A 71 3.28 -7.42 10.38
C VAL A 71 3.92 -7.99 9.11
N SER A 72 5.12 -7.54 8.79
CA SER A 72 5.84 -7.98 7.60
C SER A 72 6.28 -9.44 7.69
N GLU A 73 6.65 -9.91 8.88
CA GLU A 73 6.99 -11.32 9.14
C GLU A 73 5.77 -12.23 8.95
N VAL A 74 4.61 -11.85 9.51
CA VAL A 74 3.34 -12.57 9.28
C VAL A 74 3.03 -12.68 7.78
N ILE A 75 3.20 -11.58 7.05
CA ILE A 75 2.99 -11.56 5.59
C ILE A 75 4.00 -12.46 4.87
N ALA A 76 5.28 -12.40 5.24
CA ALA A 76 6.33 -13.21 4.63
C ALA A 76 6.09 -14.71 4.84
N LEU A 77 5.73 -15.11 6.07
CA LEU A 77 5.38 -16.48 6.41
C LEU A 77 4.15 -16.97 5.65
N HIS A 78 3.14 -16.12 5.47
CA HIS A 78 1.97 -16.45 4.67
C HIS A 78 2.33 -16.71 3.20
N TRP A 79 3.14 -15.82 2.59
CA TRP A 79 3.65 -16.02 1.24
C TRP A 79 4.45 -17.32 1.11
N ALA A 80 5.32 -17.62 2.07
CA ALA A 80 6.12 -18.85 2.07
C ALA A 80 5.26 -20.11 2.16
N ARG A 81 4.15 -20.06 2.91
CA ARG A 81 3.25 -21.20 3.10
C ARG A 81 2.27 -21.41 1.93
N TYR A 82 1.68 -20.35 1.40
CA TYR A 82 0.56 -20.45 0.47
C TYR A 82 0.88 -20.01 -0.97
N GLY A 83 2.07 -19.44 -1.21
CA GLY A 83 2.44 -18.92 -2.52
C GLY A 83 1.65 -17.69 -2.96
N VAL A 84 0.81 -17.13 -2.08
CA VAL A 84 -0.03 -15.96 -2.31
C VAL A 84 -0.06 -15.06 -1.08
N GLY A 85 -0.32 -13.77 -1.28
CA GLY A 85 -0.40 -12.81 -0.18
C GLY A 85 -1.65 -12.98 0.67
N PRO A 86 -1.58 -12.70 1.97
CA PRO A 86 -2.76 -12.70 2.81
C PRO A 86 -3.70 -11.56 2.41
N THR A 87 -4.98 -11.72 2.71
CA THR A 87 -5.88 -10.59 2.90
C THR A 87 -5.51 -9.86 4.18
N TRP A 88 -5.92 -8.60 4.27
CA TRP A 88 -5.73 -7.82 5.50
C TRP A 88 -6.36 -8.44 6.73
N GLN A 89 -7.51 -9.09 6.57
CA GLN A 89 -8.23 -9.71 7.68
C GLN A 89 -7.53 -10.99 8.15
N GLU A 90 -6.92 -11.76 7.24
CA GLU A 90 -6.08 -12.91 7.60
C GLU A 90 -4.83 -12.46 8.36
N THR A 91 -4.15 -11.40 7.91
CA THR A 91 -3.03 -10.81 8.67
C THR A 91 -3.50 -10.35 10.04
N TRP A 92 -4.59 -9.59 10.13
CA TRP A 92 -5.13 -9.08 11.40
C TRP A 92 -5.46 -10.18 12.42
N ARG A 93 -5.97 -11.32 11.94
CA ARG A 93 -6.36 -12.48 12.77
C ARG A 93 -5.19 -13.39 13.12
N SER A 94 -3.97 -13.08 12.67
CA SER A 94 -2.80 -13.86 13.04
C SER A 94 -2.54 -13.78 14.55
N GLU A 95 -2.19 -14.92 15.13
CA GLU A 95 -1.88 -15.03 16.57
C GLU A 95 -0.83 -14.03 17.03
N ALA A 96 0.19 -13.80 16.19
CA ALA A 96 1.28 -12.87 16.47
C ALA A 96 0.76 -11.43 16.62
N LEU A 97 -0.14 -10.98 15.74
CA LEU A 97 -0.69 -9.63 15.80
C LEU A 97 -1.73 -9.47 16.91
N THR A 98 -2.56 -10.49 17.15
CA THR A 98 -3.50 -10.45 18.28
C THR A 98 -2.74 -10.38 19.62
N THR A 99 -1.64 -11.12 19.75
CA THR A 99 -0.79 -11.11 20.94
C THR A 99 -0.15 -9.75 21.15
N TRP A 100 0.41 -9.16 20.08
CA TRP A 100 1.01 -7.82 20.16
C TRP A 100 0.00 -6.76 20.60
N TRP A 101 -1.23 -6.77 20.05
CA TRP A 101 -2.26 -5.82 20.47
C TRP A 101 -2.68 -5.98 21.92
N VAL A 102 -2.84 -7.22 22.40
CA VAL A 102 -3.16 -7.47 23.81
C VAL A 102 -2.04 -6.95 24.73
N LEU A 103 -0.78 -7.12 24.34
CA LEU A 103 0.36 -6.61 25.13
C LEU A 103 0.52 -5.09 25.07
N ALA A 104 0.32 -4.49 23.90
CA ALA A 104 0.51 -3.05 23.69
C ALA A 104 -0.67 -2.21 24.21
N ASP A 105 -1.88 -2.78 24.17
CA ASP A 105 -3.13 -2.02 24.32
C ASP A 105 -4.18 -2.69 25.22
N GLY A 106 -3.89 -3.85 25.78
CA GLY A 106 -4.78 -4.61 26.67
C GLY A 106 -5.97 -5.28 25.97
N CYS A 107 -6.23 -4.97 24.70
CA CYS A 107 -7.28 -5.59 23.89
C CYS A 107 -6.93 -5.59 22.40
N VAL A 108 -7.60 -6.43 21.62
CA VAL A 108 -7.50 -6.40 20.16
C VAL A 108 -8.52 -5.39 19.63
N PRO A 109 -8.09 -4.30 18.97
CA PRO A 109 -9.03 -3.32 18.47
C PRO A 109 -9.85 -3.86 17.30
N GLU A 110 -10.98 -3.20 17.00
CA GLU A 110 -11.79 -3.59 15.87
C GLU A 110 -11.04 -3.33 14.55
N PHE A 111 -10.96 -4.36 13.70
CA PHE A 111 -10.26 -4.27 12.42
C PHE A 111 -10.75 -3.11 11.54
N SER A 112 -12.07 -2.85 11.55
CA SER A 112 -12.68 -1.80 10.72
C SER A 112 -12.15 -0.40 11.04
N ILE A 113 -11.79 -0.16 12.32
CA ILE A 113 -11.23 1.09 12.84
C ILE A 113 -9.70 1.12 12.63
N ALA A 114 -9.02 0.02 12.99
CA ALA A 114 -7.56 -0.04 12.98
C ALA A 114 -6.93 -0.07 11.58
N ARG A 115 -7.65 -0.63 10.59
CA ARG A 115 -7.11 -0.88 9.24
C ARG A 115 -6.54 0.37 8.57
N GLY A 116 -7.26 1.50 8.61
CA GLY A 116 -6.89 2.72 7.88
C GLY A 116 -5.56 3.32 8.34
N PRO A 117 -5.43 3.65 9.64
CA PRO A 117 -4.19 4.14 10.22
C PRO A 117 -3.02 3.19 10.02
N MET A 118 -3.20 1.91 10.34
CA MET A 118 -2.15 0.91 10.22
C MET A 118 -1.59 0.85 8.81
N PHE A 119 -2.46 0.70 7.80
CA PHE A 119 -2.00 0.58 6.41
C PHE A 119 -1.23 1.82 5.97
N THR A 120 -1.76 2.99 6.31
CA THR A 120 -1.15 4.25 5.89
C THR A 120 0.22 4.44 6.54
N ILE A 121 0.37 4.10 7.83
CA ILE A 121 1.63 4.26 8.54
C ILE A 121 2.66 3.26 8.02
N LEU A 122 2.30 1.98 7.93
CA LEU A 122 3.23 0.92 7.56
C LEU A 122 3.63 0.97 6.08
N GLU A 123 2.70 1.30 5.17
CA GLU A 123 3.01 1.47 3.74
C GLU A 123 3.94 2.67 3.52
N ARG A 124 3.69 3.80 4.19
CA ARG A 124 4.57 4.98 4.12
C ARG A 124 5.94 4.73 4.72
N ALA A 125 6.01 3.97 5.81
CA ALA A 125 7.27 3.53 6.41
C ALA A 125 8.00 2.49 5.53
N GLY A 126 7.34 1.94 4.52
CA GLY A 126 7.90 0.96 3.60
C GLY A 126 7.96 -0.46 4.16
N TRP A 127 7.27 -0.76 5.26
CA TRP A 127 7.20 -2.10 5.85
C TRP A 127 6.37 -3.05 5.02
N ILE A 128 5.27 -2.56 4.45
CA ILE A 128 4.33 -3.36 3.67
C ILE A 128 4.02 -2.69 2.32
N ALA A 129 3.47 -3.48 1.41
CA ALA A 129 2.93 -2.99 0.16
C ALA A 129 1.71 -3.80 -0.28
N TYR A 130 0.80 -3.14 -0.98
CA TYR A 130 -0.43 -3.74 -1.49
C TYR A 130 -0.93 -2.97 -2.71
N ASN A 131 -1.89 -3.54 -3.43
CA ASN A 131 -2.65 -2.84 -4.45
C ASN A 131 -4.13 -3.20 -4.35
N ARG A 132 -4.92 -2.90 -5.40
CA ARG A 132 -6.37 -3.13 -5.40
C ARG A 132 -6.75 -4.59 -5.62
N SER A 133 -5.82 -5.44 -6.05
CA SER A 133 -6.07 -6.85 -6.24
C SER A 133 -6.20 -7.55 -4.88
N PRO A 134 -7.15 -8.49 -4.73
CA PRO A 134 -7.18 -9.40 -3.59
C PRO A 134 -5.82 -10.11 -3.45
N HIS A 135 -5.45 -10.46 -2.21
CA HIS A 135 -4.21 -11.21 -1.93
C HIS A 135 -2.90 -10.55 -2.42
N SER A 136 -2.92 -9.23 -2.64
CA SER A 136 -1.75 -8.45 -3.09
C SER A 136 -0.83 -8.01 -1.95
N LEU A 137 -1.22 -8.22 -0.69
CA LEU A 137 -0.43 -7.78 0.45
C LEU A 137 0.91 -8.51 0.48
N CYS A 138 2.00 -7.76 0.48
CA CYS A 138 3.36 -8.27 0.51
C CYS A 138 4.25 -7.41 1.42
N THR A 139 5.45 -7.93 1.69
CA THR A 139 6.49 -7.18 2.39
C THR A 139 6.94 -6.01 1.53
N GLY A 140 7.15 -4.86 2.17
CA GLY A 140 7.69 -3.66 1.55
C GLY A 140 9.20 -3.62 1.62
N ARG A 141 9.80 -2.60 0.99
CA ARG A 141 11.26 -2.41 0.93
C ARG A 141 11.95 -2.51 2.29
N ARG A 142 11.40 -1.87 3.32
CA ARG A 142 12.04 -1.76 4.63
C ARG A 142 12.26 -3.11 5.29
N PHE A 143 11.33 -4.04 5.07
CA PHE A 143 11.51 -5.43 5.49
C PHE A 143 12.79 -6.02 4.90
N HIS A 144 13.01 -5.89 3.60
CA HIS A 144 14.21 -6.45 2.94
C HIS A 144 15.49 -5.75 3.40
N THR A 145 15.47 -4.43 3.51
CA THR A 145 16.68 -3.65 3.80
C THR A 145 17.10 -3.63 5.27
N ARG A 146 16.26 -4.12 6.20
CA ARG A 146 16.55 -4.05 7.65
C ARG A 146 17.86 -4.75 8.06
N PHE A 147 18.27 -5.75 7.30
CA PHE A 147 19.51 -6.51 7.53
C PHE A 147 20.76 -5.87 6.92
N HIS A 148 20.61 -4.85 6.08
CA HIS A 148 21.70 -4.30 5.27
C HIS A 148 22.29 -2.98 5.81
N GLY A 149 21.69 -2.40 6.85
CA GLY A 149 22.20 -1.19 7.50
C GLY A 149 22.43 -0.03 6.52
N ASP A 150 23.66 0.47 6.46
CA ASP A 150 24.04 1.66 5.68
C ASP A 150 24.57 1.33 4.27
N HIS A 151 24.58 0.05 3.89
CA HIS A 151 25.11 -0.42 2.60
C HIS A 151 24.16 -0.14 1.42
N VAL A 152 22.91 0.24 1.70
CA VAL A 152 21.90 0.54 0.69
C VAL A 152 21.23 1.89 0.96
N SER A 153 20.67 2.50 -0.09
CA SER A 153 20.03 3.81 0.00
C SER A 153 18.96 3.84 1.10
N LYS A 154 18.99 4.86 1.96
CA LYS A 154 17.92 5.13 2.94
C LYS A 154 16.78 5.98 2.38
N ALA A 155 16.74 6.19 1.06
CA ALA A 155 15.67 6.97 0.44
C ALA A 155 14.30 6.32 0.68
N PRO A 156 13.21 7.12 0.73
CA PRO A 156 11.86 6.58 0.89
C PRO A 156 11.53 5.52 -0.16
N ALA A 157 10.75 4.49 0.21
CA ALA A 157 10.43 3.37 -0.68
C ALA A 157 9.86 3.84 -2.03
N SER A 158 9.01 4.86 -2.04
CA SER A 158 8.45 5.45 -3.27
C SER A 158 9.51 6.09 -4.18
N ILE A 159 10.56 6.68 -3.60
CA ILE A 159 11.69 7.25 -4.35
C ILE A 159 12.53 6.13 -4.94
N VAL A 160 12.84 5.09 -4.16
CA VAL A 160 13.61 3.94 -4.66
C VAL A 160 12.88 3.23 -5.78
N GLY A 161 11.57 2.95 -5.62
CA GLY A 161 10.77 2.35 -6.68
C GLY A 161 10.78 3.17 -7.98
N TYR A 162 10.70 4.50 -7.86
CA TYR A 162 10.86 5.39 -9.01
C TYR A 162 12.26 5.30 -9.64
N LEU A 163 13.33 5.30 -8.83
CA LEU A 163 14.72 5.23 -9.32
C LEU A 163 15.01 3.91 -10.05
N VAL A 164 14.54 2.78 -9.52
CA VAL A 164 14.63 1.48 -10.20
C VAL A 164 13.94 1.52 -11.55
N ALA A 165 12.68 1.98 -11.60
CA ALA A 165 11.94 2.08 -12.85
C ALA A 165 12.55 3.09 -13.83
N HIS A 166 13.13 4.17 -13.33
CA HIS A 166 13.84 5.15 -14.13
C HIS A 166 15.10 4.55 -14.76
N HIS A 167 15.89 3.82 -13.99
CA HIS A 167 17.07 3.10 -14.46
C HIS A 167 16.69 2.11 -15.57
N ILE A 168 15.66 1.27 -15.36
CA ILE A 168 15.13 0.37 -16.40
C ILE A 168 14.79 1.13 -17.68
N GLY A 169 14.14 2.30 -17.55
CA GLY A 169 13.80 3.15 -18.69
C GLY A 169 15.02 3.69 -19.45
N ILE A 170 16.05 4.14 -18.73
CA ILE A 170 17.30 4.64 -19.33
C ILE A 170 18.05 3.49 -19.99
N HIS A 171 18.25 2.37 -19.28
CA HIS A 171 18.97 1.22 -19.79
C HIS A 171 18.38 0.73 -21.11
N ARG A 172 17.05 0.55 -21.16
CA ARG A 172 16.36 0.15 -22.39
C ARG A 172 16.54 1.13 -23.55
N ARG A 173 16.56 2.44 -23.26
CA ARG A 173 16.78 3.47 -24.27
C ARG A 173 18.19 3.40 -24.86
N LEU A 174 19.18 3.06 -24.04
CA LEU A 174 20.60 3.03 -24.43
C LEU A 174 21.02 1.70 -25.07
N HIS A 175 20.50 0.57 -24.57
CA HIS A 175 20.97 -0.77 -24.93
C HIS A 175 19.95 -1.58 -25.74
N ASN A 176 18.73 -1.06 -25.95
CA ASN A 176 17.62 -1.74 -26.62
C ASN A 176 17.19 -3.08 -25.96
N CYS A 177 17.62 -3.34 -24.73
CA CYS A 177 17.25 -4.49 -23.91
C CYS A 177 16.97 -4.07 -22.46
N SER A 178 16.19 -4.88 -21.74
CA SER A 178 15.95 -4.67 -20.31
C SER A 178 17.19 -5.07 -19.49
N PRO A 179 17.51 -4.34 -18.39
CA PRO A 179 18.55 -4.79 -17.50
C PRO A 179 18.11 -6.06 -16.78
N SER A 180 19.07 -6.89 -16.42
CA SER A 180 18.93 -8.02 -15.51
C SER A 180 18.93 -7.56 -14.05
N TRP A 181 18.54 -8.44 -13.13
CA TRP A 181 18.63 -8.16 -11.69
C TRP A 181 20.07 -7.92 -11.19
N PRO A 182 21.09 -8.67 -11.63
CA PRO A 182 22.49 -8.36 -11.32
C PRO A 182 22.91 -6.96 -11.76
N GLU A 183 22.61 -6.58 -13.00
CA GLU A 183 22.93 -5.23 -13.51
C GLU A 183 22.22 -4.13 -12.72
N LEU A 184 20.95 -4.34 -12.34
CA LEU A 184 20.24 -3.40 -11.47
C LEU A 184 20.89 -3.26 -10.09
N ALA A 185 21.32 -4.37 -9.48
CA ALA A 185 21.96 -4.34 -8.18
C ALA A 185 23.32 -3.62 -8.22
N GLU A 186 24.07 -3.79 -9.31
CA GLU A 186 25.39 -3.17 -9.48
C GLU A 186 25.31 -1.69 -9.87
N LEU A 187 24.40 -1.33 -10.80
CA LEU A 187 24.43 -0.03 -11.47
C LEU A 187 23.39 0.97 -10.93
N ALA A 188 22.32 0.50 -10.28
CA ALA A 188 21.28 1.39 -9.80
C ALA A 188 21.66 1.99 -8.44
N THR A 189 21.82 3.32 -8.43
CA THR A 189 22.16 4.09 -7.23
C THR A 189 21.17 5.23 -7.00
N ASP A 190 21.16 5.77 -5.77
CA ASP A 190 20.47 7.02 -5.46
C ASP A 190 21.31 8.26 -5.85
N ALA A 191 20.77 9.45 -5.59
CA ALA A 191 21.45 10.70 -5.93
C ALA A 191 22.78 10.92 -5.17
N ARG A 192 23.05 10.13 -4.12
CA ARG A 192 24.30 10.15 -3.34
C ARG A 192 25.27 9.04 -3.77
N GLY A 193 24.91 8.27 -4.80
CA GLY A 193 25.71 7.13 -5.26
C GLY A 193 25.56 5.89 -4.39
N LEU A 194 24.61 5.84 -3.44
CA LEU A 194 24.38 4.64 -2.64
C LEU A 194 23.59 3.60 -3.45
N PRO A 195 23.99 2.32 -3.43
CA PRO A 195 23.26 1.25 -4.11
C PRO A 195 21.80 1.18 -3.69
N LEU A 196 20.89 0.91 -4.63
CA LEU A 196 19.47 0.73 -4.30
C LEU A 196 19.18 -0.64 -3.65
N PHE A 197 19.99 -1.63 -4.02
CA PHE A 197 19.94 -3.02 -3.56
C PHE A 197 21.31 -3.44 -3.04
N PHE A 198 21.33 -4.40 -2.13
CA PHE A 198 22.59 -4.92 -1.59
C PHE A 198 23.30 -5.84 -2.58
N ASN A 199 22.54 -6.68 -3.28
CA ASN A 199 23.03 -7.58 -4.33
C ASN A 199 21.85 -8.04 -5.23
N ALA A 200 22.13 -8.91 -6.20
CA ALA A 200 21.13 -9.43 -7.13
C ALA A 200 19.99 -10.21 -6.43
N TRP A 201 20.31 -10.95 -5.37
CA TRP A 201 19.31 -11.71 -4.61
C TRP A 201 18.36 -10.80 -3.85
N ASP A 202 18.86 -9.74 -3.22
CA ASP A 202 18.06 -8.70 -2.58
C ASP A 202 17.17 -7.97 -3.61
N ALA A 203 17.75 -7.60 -4.76
CA ALA A 203 17.00 -6.97 -5.84
C ALA A 203 15.82 -7.85 -6.32
N HIS A 204 16.08 -9.14 -6.54
CA HIS A 204 15.05 -10.10 -6.91
C HIS A 204 14.03 -10.34 -5.78
N ALA A 205 14.47 -10.42 -4.51
CA ALA A 205 13.56 -10.58 -3.37
C ALA A 205 12.57 -9.40 -3.24
N GLN A 206 13.01 -8.20 -3.64
CA GLN A 206 12.22 -6.98 -3.66
C GLN A 206 11.30 -6.85 -4.89
N GLN A 207 11.35 -7.77 -5.85
CA GLN A 207 10.54 -7.77 -7.07
C GLN A 207 9.04 -7.62 -6.76
N ARG A 208 8.52 -8.44 -5.82
CA ARG A 208 7.09 -8.48 -5.50
C ARG A 208 6.58 -7.12 -5.02
N TRP A 209 7.36 -6.44 -4.20
CA TRP A 209 7.06 -5.07 -3.76
C TRP A 209 7.01 -4.09 -4.94
N LEU A 210 8.02 -4.13 -5.82
CA LEU A 210 8.12 -3.24 -6.98
C LEU A 210 6.96 -3.43 -7.96
N GLU A 211 6.58 -4.68 -8.24
CA GLU A 211 5.43 -5.02 -9.10
C GLU A 211 4.11 -4.62 -8.44
N THR A 212 3.92 -4.97 -7.16
CA THR A 212 2.68 -4.67 -6.41
C THR A 212 2.41 -3.17 -6.39
N GLN A 213 3.45 -2.36 -6.18
CA GLN A 213 3.33 -0.90 -6.18
C GLN A 213 3.29 -0.29 -7.59
N GLY A 214 3.41 -1.09 -8.65
CA GLY A 214 3.31 -0.66 -10.04
C GLY A 214 4.54 0.11 -10.54
N TRP A 215 5.68 -0.01 -9.86
CA TRP A 215 6.94 0.61 -10.30
C TRP A 215 7.52 -0.13 -11.49
N ILE A 216 7.48 -1.46 -11.43
CA ILE A 216 7.90 -2.33 -12.53
C ILE A 216 6.75 -3.25 -12.94
N ARG A 217 6.94 -3.97 -14.05
CA ARG A 217 6.17 -5.14 -14.46
C ARG A 217 7.13 -6.10 -15.16
N ILE A 218 6.83 -7.39 -15.15
CA ILE A 218 7.57 -8.39 -15.92
C ILE A 218 6.76 -8.79 -17.13
N GLU A 219 7.38 -8.76 -18.30
CA GLU A 219 6.77 -9.07 -19.59
C GLU A 219 7.80 -9.87 -20.39
N ASP A 220 7.47 -11.10 -20.80
CA ASP A 220 8.38 -12.01 -21.50
C ASP A 220 9.74 -12.21 -20.77
N ALA A 221 9.68 -12.34 -19.44
CA ALA A 221 10.85 -12.40 -18.54
C ALA A 221 11.74 -11.14 -18.52
N GLU A 222 11.31 -10.04 -19.16
CA GLU A 222 12.05 -8.78 -19.17
C GLU A 222 11.47 -7.77 -18.17
N LEU A 223 12.37 -7.03 -17.50
CA LEU A 223 11.99 -5.95 -16.58
C LEU A 223 11.49 -4.73 -17.36
N ARG A 224 10.28 -4.29 -17.06
CA ARG A 224 9.63 -3.14 -17.71
C ARG A 224 9.19 -2.12 -16.69
N ARG A 225 9.03 -0.87 -17.13
CA ARG A 225 8.40 0.18 -16.31
C ARG A 225 6.91 -0.12 -16.14
N GLY A 226 6.44 -0.11 -14.89
CA GLY A 226 5.03 -0.22 -14.55
C GLY A 226 4.26 1.10 -14.73
N GLU A 227 2.94 1.04 -14.57
CA GLU A 227 2.06 2.19 -14.80
C GLU A 227 2.29 3.34 -13.83
N ARG A 228 2.61 3.04 -12.55
CA ARG A 228 2.93 4.07 -11.56
C ARG A 228 4.20 4.82 -11.95
N ALA A 229 5.21 4.12 -12.43
CA ALA A 229 6.44 4.76 -12.90
C ALA A 229 6.19 5.70 -14.10
N LYS A 230 5.37 5.27 -15.06
CA LYS A 230 4.95 6.11 -16.20
C LYS A 230 4.18 7.34 -15.73
N ALA A 231 3.25 7.19 -14.78
CA ALA A 231 2.51 8.31 -14.21
C ALA A 231 3.42 9.30 -13.47
N GLU A 232 4.35 8.82 -12.63
CA GLU A 232 5.29 9.65 -11.90
C GLU A 232 6.27 10.39 -12.83
N THR A 233 6.72 9.74 -13.91
CA THR A 233 7.54 10.39 -14.95
C THR A 233 6.78 11.55 -15.60
N ARG A 234 5.51 11.34 -15.98
CA ARG A 234 4.66 12.40 -16.56
C ARG A 234 4.46 13.55 -15.58
N ARG A 235 4.16 13.25 -14.31
CA ARG A 235 3.99 14.26 -13.25
C ARG A 235 5.25 15.11 -13.08
N ARG A 236 6.43 14.50 -13.02
CA ARG A 236 7.71 15.22 -12.89
C ARG A 236 8.04 16.08 -14.11
N ALA A 237 7.75 15.59 -15.31
CA ALA A 237 7.91 16.38 -16.54
C ALA A 237 6.99 17.61 -16.54
N ALA A 238 5.73 17.45 -16.13
CA ALA A 238 4.78 18.57 -16.00
C ALA A 238 5.25 19.62 -14.99
N LEU A 239 5.74 19.18 -13.82
CA LEU A 239 6.30 20.08 -12.80
C LEU A 239 7.50 20.87 -13.32
N ARG A 240 8.45 20.22 -14.00
CA ARG A 240 9.61 20.90 -14.61
C ARG A 240 9.19 21.95 -15.63
N LYS A 241 8.21 21.64 -16.48
CA LYS A 241 7.67 22.58 -17.47
C LYS A 241 7.03 23.80 -16.80
N ALA A 242 6.25 23.57 -15.74
CA ALA A 242 5.62 24.65 -14.98
C ALA A 242 6.67 25.55 -14.28
N THR A 243 7.69 24.95 -13.66
CA THR A 243 8.78 25.71 -13.03
C THR A 243 9.58 26.51 -14.05
N ALA A 244 9.85 25.96 -15.24
CA ALA A 244 10.54 26.68 -16.30
C ALA A 244 9.70 27.88 -16.81
N ALA A 245 8.39 27.69 -17.01
CA ALA A 245 7.49 28.76 -17.41
C ALA A 245 7.41 29.88 -16.37
N SER A 246 7.35 29.54 -15.08
CA SER A 246 7.33 30.52 -13.98
C SER A 246 8.64 31.29 -13.81
N ARG A 247 9.77 30.79 -14.33
CA ARG A 247 11.07 31.50 -14.31
C ARG A 247 11.28 32.40 -15.52
N ALA A 248 10.51 32.18 -16.59
CA ALA A 248 10.60 32.94 -17.84
C ALA A 248 9.60 34.11 -17.90
N ALA A 249 8.62 34.15 -16.98
CA ALA A 249 7.69 35.25 -16.76
C ALA A 249 8.20 36.18 -15.67
#